data_AF-A0A4R7SXT3-F1
#
_entry.id   AF-A0A4R7SXT3-F1
#
_cell.length_a   1.000
_cell.length_b   1.000
_cell.length_c   1.000
_cell.angle_alpha   90.00
_cell.angle_beta   90.00
_cell.angle_gamma   90.00
#
_symmetry.space_group_name_H-M   'P 1'
#
loop_
_entity.id
_entity.type
_entity.pdbx_description
1 polymer ?
#
loop_
_entity_poly.entity_id
_entity_poly.type
_entity_poly.pdbx_seq_one_letter_code
_entity_poly.pdbx_strand_id
1 'polypeptide(L)'
;MSKRIVIFCSDLINAAGPLTPDDLGQQVLAAGLTKSVHPANAIRTALRQSPVMVQLPDGRFDSARRMLDGVALTHRVRFATKGRQVLYAGPELAVLDQILVHEGSLALTSGGAITSSLGEFGGWCGPPDWLPDVPADSLLAFRFRNGRLAVEPVAQEPSFKSAEVERLRVVLRRFLMTSDDLDPWKSHHTLGKVMLRALAEVPDLLREPLPPLDEILRLGNERWARDWPVESVEGIPDGQRVLLDDVPSALVAALRRDADRLGVTTGELTVLLLSAATYRTALPCRHDAQAAYLNPPADPNETEDGERPDDDCEASDDFEEVWIDDLPDAVLALRRPPE
;
A
#
# COMPACT_ATOMS: atom_id res chain seq x y z
N MET A 1 6.21 26.01 -1.30
CA MET A 1 7.64 26.39 -1.27
C MET A 1 8.53 25.27 -0.74
N SER A 2 8.20 24.63 0.40
CA SER A 2 8.99 23.54 1.00
C SER A 2 9.34 22.39 0.03
N LYS A 3 8.40 21.89 -0.78
CA LYS A 3 8.63 20.76 -1.70
C LYS A 3 9.78 21.00 -2.70
N ARG A 4 9.92 22.21 -3.26
CA ARG A 4 11.01 22.53 -4.21
C ARG A 4 12.38 22.53 -3.54
N ILE A 5 12.44 23.04 -2.31
CA ILE A 5 13.67 23.01 -1.49
C ILE A 5 14.06 21.56 -1.19
N VAL A 6 13.11 20.72 -0.78
CA VAL A 6 13.36 19.31 -0.48
C VAL A 6 13.88 18.56 -1.70
N ILE A 7 13.27 18.73 -2.88
CA ILE A 7 13.73 18.11 -4.13
C ILE A 7 15.16 18.55 -4.46
N PHE A 8 15.42 19.85 -4.46
CA PHE A 8 16.75 20.39 -4.76
C PHE A 8 17.83 19.90 -3.79
N CYS A 9 17.54 19.89 -2.49
CA CYS A 9 18.45 19.33 -1.49
C CYS A 9 18.65 17.82 -1.65
N SER A 10 17.61 17.08 -2.03
CA SER A 10 17.69 15.64 -2.35
C SER A 10 18.73 15.41 -3.45
N ASP A 11 18.65 16.19 -4.53
CA ASP A 11 19.55 16.04 -5.68
C ASP A 11 21.01 16.34 -5.30
N LEU A 12 21.23 17.39 -4.50
CA LEU A 12 22.57 17.72 -3.97
C LEU A 12 23.13 16.61 -3.09
N ILE A 13 22.32 16.07 -2.17
CA ILE A 13 22.71 14.98 -1.28
C ILE A 13 22.99 13.71 -2.09
N ASN A 14 22.13 13.39 -3.06
CA ASN A 14 22.30 12.25 -3.94
C ASN A 14 23.63 12.32 -4.71
N ALA A 15 24.03 13.51 -5.17
CA ALA A 15 25.29 13.72 -5.89
C ALA A 15 26.53 13.74 -4.97
N ALA A 16 26.48 14.44 -3.83
CA ALA A 16 27.67 14.76 -3.03
C ALA A 16 27.80 13.94 -1.74
N GLY A 17 26.76 13.24 -1.30
CA GLY A 17 26.69 12.60 0.00
C GLY A 17 25.96 13.44 1.06
N PRO A 18 26.02 13.03 2.33
CA PRO A 18 25.40 13.77 3.41
C PRO A 18 25.98 15.17 3.57
N LEU A 19 25.11 16.19 3.68
CA LEU A 19 25.49 17.60 3.73
C LEU A 19 24.95 18.30 4.99
N THR A 20 25.65 19.34 5.46
CA THR A 20 25.17 20.13 6.60
C THR A 20 24.04 21.08 6.18
N PRO A 21 23.20 21.55 7.12
CA PRO A 21 22.20 22.58 6.82
C PRO A 21 22.79 23.89 6.29
N ASP A 22 24.02 24.21 6.67
CA ASP A 22 24.71 25.41 6.21
C ASP A 22 25.17 25.27 4.76
N ASP A 23 25.78 24.14 4.40
CA ASP A 23 26.17 23.84 3.01
C ASP A 23 24.94 23.85 2.08
N LEU A 24 23.87 23.18 2.49
CA LEU A 24 22.60 23.16 1.75
C LEU A 24 21.97 24.56 1.69
N GLY A 25 22.03 25.32 2.79
CA GLY A 25 21.50 26.68 2.87
C GLY A 25 22.17 27.63 1.87
N GLN A 26 23.49 27.55 1.73
CA GLN A 26 24.25 28.33 0.74
C GLN A 26 23.83 27.99 -0.70
N GLN A 27 23.72 26.71 -1.02
CA GLN A 27 23.33 26.26 -2.36
C GLN A 27 21.89 26.62 -2.71
N VAL A 28 20.95 26.46 -1.77
CA VAL A 28 19.53 26.82 -1.96
C VAL A 28 19.35 28.34 -2.10
N LEU A 29 20.14 29.13 -1.36
CA LEU A 29 20.16 30.60 -1.50
C LEU A 29 20.71 31.01 -2.87
N ALA A 30 21.83 30.41 -3.31
CA ALA A 30 22.41 30.65 -4.62
C ALA A 30 21.45 30.29 -5.76
N ALA A 31 20.64 29.24 -5.59
CA ALA A 31 19.58 28.85 -6.53
C ALA A 31 18.32 29.72 -6.46
N GLY A 32 18.26 30.72 -5.56
CA GLY A 32 17.11 31.63 -5.41
C GLY A 32 15.84 30.95 -4.85
N LEU A 33 15.98 29.76 -4.27
CA LEU A 33 14.85 28.96 -3.77
C LEU A 33 14.38 29.38 -2.36
N THR A 34 15.16 30.21 -1.67
CA THR A 34 14.80 30.82 -0.38
C THR A 34 15.27 32.28 -0.33
N LYS A 35 14.54 33.10 0.43
CA LYS A 35 14.91 34.49 0.78
C LYS A 35 15.08 34.67 2.28
N SER A 36 15.13 33.57 3.04
CA SER A 36 15.26 33.61 4.50
C SER A 36 16.57 34.27 4.91
N VAL A 37 16.51 35.10 5.96
CA VAL A 37 17.69 35.68 6.63
C VAL A 37 18.53 34.58 7.31
N HIS A 38 17.90 33.45 7.66
CA HIS A 38 18.55 32.27 8.23
C HIS A 38 18.27 31.04 7.35
N PRO A 39 18.99 30.86 6.22
CA PRO A 39 18.75 29.76 5.29
C PRO A 39 18.84 28.39 5.96
N ALA A 40 19.89 28.13 6.74
CA ALA A 40 20.11 26.83 7.40
C ALA A 40 18.93 26.39 8.29
N ASN A 41 18.32 27.32 9.03
CA ASN A 41 17.14 27.02 9.84
C ASN A 41 15.90 26.70 8.99
N ALA A 42 15.70 27.44 7.91
CA ALA A 42 14.60 27.18 6.97
C ALA A 42 14.77 25.81 6.27
N ILE A 43 16.00 25.46 5.87
CA ILE A 43 16.33 24.14 5.30
C ILE A 43 16.08 23.05 6.33
N ARG A 44 16.60 23.19 7.56
CA ARG A 44 16.42 22.20 8.61
C ARG A 44 14.94 21.91 8.87
N THR A 45 14.11 22.95 8.94
CA THR A 45 12.66 22.80 9.11
C THR A 45 12.02 22.11 7.89
N ALA A 46 12.37 22.51 6.67
CA ALA A 46 11.83 21.92 5.45
C ALA A 46 12.20 20.43 5.32
N LEU A 47 13.46 20.07 5.58
CA LEU A 47 13.94 18.70 5.49
C LEU A 47 13.36 17.82 6.60
N ARG A 48 13.23 18.31 7.84
CA ARG A 48 12.59 17.56 8.94
C ARG A 48 11.12 17.23 8.69
N GLN A 49 10.43 18.02 7.85
CA GLN A 49 9.06 17.75 7.43
C GLN A 49 8.96 16.72 6.31
N SER A 50 10.07 16.41 5.63
CA SER A 50 10.08 15.43 4.55
C SER A 50 10.25 14.01 5.10
N PRO A 51 9.39 13.04 4.72
CA PRO A 51 9.52 11.66 5.18
C PRO A 51 10.74 10.93 4.60
N VAL A 52 11.31 11.44 3.49
CA VAL A 52 12.44 10.82 2.79
C VAL A 52 13.79 11.45 3.12
N MET A 53 13.83 12.40 4.05
CA MET A 53 15.04 13.08 4.51
C MET A 53 15.35 12.68 5.94
N VAL A 54 16.62 12.38 6.19
CA VAL A 54 17.07 11.85 7.49
C VAL A 54 18.18 12.73 8.02
N GLN A 55 18.00 13.21 9.26
CA GLN A 55 19.07 13.91 9.96
C GLN A 55 19.95 12.88 10.68
N LEU A 56 21.24 12.88 10.35
CA LEU A 56 22.25 12.02 10.96
C LEU A 56 22.63 12.53 12.37
N PRO A 57 23.23 11.67 13.24
CA PRO A 57 23.66 12.07 14.58
C PRO A 57 24.68 13.21 14.60
N ASP A 58 25.49 13.35 13.55
CA ASP A 58 26.47 14.43 13.40
C ASP A 58 25.86 15.76 12.90
N GLY A 59 24.53 15.79 12.72
CA GLY A 59 23.77 16.97 12.31
C GLY A 59 23.63 17.16 10.79
N ARG A 60 24.32 16.35 9.97
CA ARG A 60 24.14 16.35 8.50
C ARG A 60 22.79 15.76 8.11
N PHE A 61 22.34 16.07 6.89
CA PHE A 61 21.18 15.46 6.27
C PHE A 61 21.62 14.50 5.17
N ASP A 62 20.95 13.36 5.10
CA ASP A 62 21.07 12.37 4.03
C ASP A 62 19.67 11.97 3.53
N SER A 63 19.60 11.26 2.42
CA SER A 63 18.35 10.87 1.76
C SER A 63 18.04 9.39 1.96
N ALA A 64 16.75 9.06 2.08
CA ALA A 64 16.29 7.67 2.11
C ALA A 64 16.76 6.89 0.88
N ARG A 65 16.83 7.55 -0.28
CA ARG A 65 17.30 6.98 -1.55
C ARG A 65 18.74 6.46 -1.45
N ARG A 66 19.64 7.25 -0.86
CA ARG A 66 21.04 6.85 -0.65
C ARG A 66 21.16 5.76 0.41
N MET A 67 20.42 5.89 1.51
CA MET A 67 20.46 4.89 2.59
C MET A 67 19.96 3.52 2.16
N LEU A 68 19.04 3.46 1.19
CA LEU A 68 18.54 2.20 0.64
C LEU A 68 19.39 1.66 -0.52
N ASP A 69 20.40 2.38 -0.99
CA ASP A 69 21.25 1.89 -2.07
C ASP A 69 22.03 0.64 -1.62
N GLY A 70 21.72 -0.50 -2.23
CA GLY A 70 22.27 -1.82 -1.86
C GLY A 70 21.50 -2.57 -0.76
N VAL A 71 20.44 -1.99 -0.21
CA VAL A 71 19.57 -2.65 0.77
C VAL A 71 18.63 -3.65 0.09
N ALA A 72 18.47 -4.83 0.69
CA ALA A 72 17.51 -5.86 0.33
C ALA A 72 16.38 -5.94 1.38
N LEU A 73 15.20 -5.47 1.00
CA LEU A 73 13.99 -5.69 1.79
C LEU A 73 13.28 -6.94 1.30
N THR A 74 12.84 -7.80 2.20
CA THR A 74 12.17 -9.04 1.84
C THR A 74 10.69 -8.97 2.16
N HIS A 75 9.88 -9.55 1.29
CA HIS A 75 8.44 -9.63 1.41
C HIS A 75 7.99 -11.06 1.18
N ARG A 76 7.05 -11.53 2.00
CA ARG A 76 6.42 -12.83 1.79
C ARG A 76 5.19 -12.72 0.93
N VAL A 77 5.24 -13.40 -0.20
CA VAL A 77 4.14 -13.50 -1.15
C VAL A 77 3.09 -14.42 -0.58
N ARG A 78 1.90 -13.90 -0.25
CA ARG A 78 0.80 -14.72 0.29
C ARG A 78 0.04 -15.50 -0.78
N PHE A 79 0.04 -15.01 -2.02
CA PHE A 79 -0.65 -15.63 -3.15
C PHE A 79 0.26 -15.63 -4.36
N ALA A 80 0.24 -16.70 -5.16
CA ALA A 80 1.05 -16.84 -6.36
C ALA A 80 1.00 -15.57 -7.24
N THR A 81 2.13 -15.26 -7.86
CA THR A 81 2.35 -13.95 -8.54
C THR A 81 2.19 -14.00 -10.05
N LYS A 82 1.99 -15.19 -10.62
CA LYS A 82 1.76 -15.37 -12.06
C LYS A 82 0.70 -14.40 -12.60
N GLY A 83 1.09 -13.59 -13.58
CA GLY A 83 0.19 -12.64 -14.26
C GLY A 83 -0.25 -11.45 -13.39
N ARG A 84 0.25 -11.29 -12.17
CA ARG A 84 -0.14 -10.18 -11.29
C ARG A 84 0.64 -8.92 -11.62
N GLN A 85 -0.08 -7.80 -11.63
CA GLN A 85 0.49 -6.47 -11.78
C GLN A 85 0.42 -5.65 -10.50
N VAL A 86 -0.26 -6.15 -9.47
CA VAL A 86 -0.45 -5.47 -8.20
C VAL A 86 0.16 -6.29 -7.07
N LEU A 87 1.02 -5.64 -6.29
CA LEU A 87 1.58 -6.16 -5.05
C LEU A 87 0.99 -5.41 -3.85
N TYR A 88 0.42 -6.14 -2.90
CA TYR A 88 0.03 -5.56 -1.61
C TYR A 88 1.24 -5.60 -0.68
N ALA A 89 2.00 -4.51 -0.68
CA ALA A 89 3.19 -4.36 0.14
C ALA A 89 2.84 -4.34 1.63
N GLY A 90 3.56 -5.12 2.43
CA GLY A 90 3.42 -5.14 3.88
C GLY A 90 4.28 -4.09 4.59
N PRO A 91 4.19 -4.02 5.93
CA PRO A 91 4.99 -3.11 6.77
C PRO A 91 6.50 -3.16 6.51
N GLU A 92 7.02 -4.33 6.18
CA GLU A 92 8.42 -4.59 5.85
C GLU A 92 8.93 -3.81 4.63
N LEU A 93 8.03 -3.37 3.74
CA LEU A 93 8.33 -2.51 2.60
C LEU A 93 7.98 -1.03 2.84
N ALA A 94 7.58 -0.64 4.06
CA ALA A 94 7.07 0.69 4.35
C ALA A 94 8.05 1.84 4.02
N VAL A 95 9.36 1.61 4.08
CA VAL A 95 10.35 2.63 3.70
C VAL A 95 10.34 2.88 2.18
N LEU A 96 10.16 1.85 1.36
CA LEU A 96 10.01 1.99 -0.09
C LEU A 96 8.67 2.65 -0.43
N ASP A 97 7.62 2.33 0.32
CA ASP A 97 6.32 2.98 0.15
C ASP A 97 6.39 4.49 0.40
N GLN A 98 7.16 4.93 1.41
CA GLN A 98 7.40 6.36 1.65
C GLN A 98 8.08 7.05 0.47
N ILE A 99 9.08 6.39 -0.15
CA ILE A 99 9.74 6.94 -1.34
C ILE A 99 8.78 6.94 -2.53
N LEU A 100 8.05 5.85 -2.75
CA LEU A 100 7.09 5.72 -3.84
C LEU A 100 5.99 6.78 -3.76
N VAL A 101 5.43 7.04 -2.57
CA VAL A 101 4.45 8.11 -2.33
C VAL A 101 5.06 9.50 -2.53
N HIS A 102 6.32 9.69 -2.14
CA HIS A 102 6.99 10.98 -2.26
C HIS A 102 7.39 11.33 -3.71
N GLU A 103 7.95 10.36 -4.44
CA GLU A 103 8.46 10.48 -5.81
C GLU A 103 7.36 10.22 -6.86
N GLY A 104 6.27 9.55 -6.48
CA GLY A 104 5.14 9.18 -7.34
C GLY A 104 5.35 7.89 -8.13
N SER A 105 6.59 7.52 -8.41
CA SER A 105 6.94 6.26 -9.07
C SER A 105 8.36 5.81 -8.73
N LEU A 106 8.63 4.51 -8.80
CA LEU A 106 9.98 3.94 -8.70
C LEU A 106 10.31 3.18 -9.98
N ALA A 107 11.40 3.56 -10.63
CA ALA A 107 11.86 2.91 -11.86
C ALA A 107 12.36 1.48 -11.56
N LEU A 108 12.02 0.53 -12.42
CA LEU A 108 12.45 -0.86 -12.30
C LEU A 108 13.76 -1.11 -13.06
N THR A 109 14.50 -2.13 -12.63
CA THR A 109 15.65 -2.66 -13.37
C THR A 109 15.23 -3.45 -14.61
N SER A 110 14.08 -4.14 -14.55
CA SER A 110 13.47 -4.85 -15.68
C SER A 110 12.84 -3.94 -16.74
N GLY A 111 12.71 -2.65 -16.44
CA GLY A 111 12.05 -1.67 -17.31
C GLY A 111 10.67 -1.26 -16.81
N GLY A 112 10.22 -0.07 -17.20
CA GLY A 112 9.02 0.56 -16.65
C GLY A 112 9.22 1.07 -15.22
N ALA A 113 8.12 1.30 -14.53
CA ALA A 113 8.11 1.83 -13.16
C ALA A 113 6.90 1.31 -12.39
N ILE A 114 7.06 1.18 -11.07
CA ILE A 114 5.93 0.96 -10.17
C ILE A 114 5.38 2.29 -9.68
N THR A 115 4.08 2.31 -9.41
CA THR A 115 3.33 3.44 -8.85
C THR A 115 2.54 2.96 -7.63
N SER A 116 2.28 3.85 -6.69
CA SER A 116 1.38 3.53 -5.58
C SER A 116 -0.07 3.76 -6.02
N SER A 117 -0.93 2.76 -5.85
CA SER A 117 -2.37 2.92 -6.04
C SER A 117 -2.97 3.66 -4.85
N LEU A 118 -3.58 4.81 -5.13
CA LEU A 118 -4.25 5.62 -4.13
C LEU A 118 -5.64 5.02 -3.83
N GLY A 119 -5.84 4.51 -2.61
CA GLY A 119 -7.11 3.97 -2.12
C GLY A 119 -6.95 3.29 -0.75
N GLU A 120 -8.06 3.00 -0.06
CA GLU A 120 -8.05 2.42 1.29
C GLU A 120 -7.38 1.03 1.38
N PHE A 121 -7.25 0.35 0.25
CA PHE A 121 -6.67 -0.99 0.17
C PHE A 121 -5.17 -0.99 -0.17
N GLY A 122 -4.62 0.15 -0.62
CA GLY A 122 -3.20 0.31 -0.99
C GLY A 122 -2.69 -0.71 -2.02
N GLY A 123 -1.46 -0.52 -2.51
CA GLY A 123 -0.79 -1.52 -3.35
C GLY A 123 0.09 -0.88 -4.42
N TRP A 124 1.14 -1.59 -4.82
CA TRP A 124 2.07 -1.17 -5.84
C TRP A 124 1.65 -1.76 -7.18
N CYS A 125 1.47 -0.90 -8.17
CA CYS A 125 1.09 -1.26 -9.53
C CYS A 125 2.30 -1.09 -10.45
N GLY A 126 2.66 -2.14 -11.18
CA GLY A 126 3.74 -2.11 -12.17
C GLY A 126 3.31 -2.60 -13.55
N PRO A 127 4.19 -2.50 -14.56
CA PRO A 127 3.92 -3.00 -15.92
C PRO A 127 3.76 -4.54 -15.92
N PRO A 128 3.22 -5.15 -17.00
CA PRO A 128 3.24 -6.61 -17.15
C PRO A 128 4.61 -7.21 -16.82
N ASP A 129 4.61 -8.37 -16.15
CA ASP A 129 5.80 -9.16 -15.81
C ASP A 129 6.82 -8.46 -14.88
N TRP A 130 6.44 -7.37 -14.21
CA TRP A 130 7.31 -6.71 -13.23
C TRP A 130 7.56 -7.53 -11.96
N LEU A 131 6.60 -8.38 -11.59
CA LEU A 131 6.73 -9.34 -10.51
C LEU A 131 7.23 -10.68 -11.07
N PRO A 132 8.29 -11.25 -10.49
CA PRO A 132 8.70 -12.62 -10.81
C PRO A 132 7.57 -13.61 -10.49
N ASP A 133 7.39 -14.64 -11.34
CA ASP A 133 6.44 -15.72 -11.08
C ASP A 133 6.97 -16.65 -9.98
N VAL A 134 6.42 -16.50 -8.78
CA VAL A 134 6.70 -17.30 -7.60
C VAL A 134 5.40 -17.84 -6.98
N PRO A 135 5.43 -19.07 -6.42
CA PRO A 135 4.26 -19.63 -5.75
C PRO A 135 3.95 -18.87 -4.45
N ALA A 136 2.78 -19.16 -3.89
CA ALA A 136 2.42 -18.69 -2.55
C ALA A 136 3.49 -19.10 -1.50
N ASP A 137 3.58 -18.30 -0.45
CA ASP A 137 4.52 -18.37 0.67
C ASP A 137 6.01 -18.19 0.34
N SER A 138 6.32 -17.93 -0.94
CA SER A 138 7.68 -17.61 -1.39
C SER A 138 8.11 -16.20 -0.97
N LEU A 139 9.42 -15.96 -0.98
CA LEU A 139 10.01 -14.67 -0.66
C LEU A 139 10.46 -13.94 -1.92
N LEU A 140 10.16 -12.64 -1.97
CA LEU A 140 10.72 -11.70 -2.93
C LEU A 140 11.66 -10.73 -2.20
N ALA A 141 12.82 -10.46 -2.79
CA ALA A 141 13.74 -9.42 -2.37
C ALA A 141 13.59 -8.18 -3.27
N PHE A 142 13.40 -7.04 -2.62
CA PHE A 142 13.31 -5.71 -3.18
C PHE A 142 14.65 -5.01 -2.95
N ARG A 143 15.47 -4.93 -4.00
CA ARG A 143 16.79 -4.31 -3.95
C ARG A 143 16.77 -2.97 -4.65
N PHE A 144 17.06 -1.91 -3.91
CA PHE A 144 17.18 -0.59 -4.50
C PHE A 144 18.65 -0.31 -4.83
N ARG A 145 18.96 -0.05 -6.10
CA ARG A 145 20.33 0.22 -6.54
C ARG A 145 20.37 1.24 -7.66
N ASN A 146 21.25 2.24 -7.54
CA ASN A 146 21.41 3.33 -8.52
C ASN A 146 20.07 3.99 -8.88
N GLY A 147 19.18 4.13 -7.90
CA GLY A 147 17.86 4.73 -8.13
C GLY A 147 16.84 3.85 -8.84
N ARG A 148 17.13 2.54 -9.00
CA ARG A 148 16.23 1.57 -9.62
C ARG A 148 15.93 0.44 -8.65
N LEU A 149 14.71 -0.07 -8.71
CA LEU A 149 14.24 -1.19 -7.90
C LEU A 149 14.36 -2.49 -8.71
N ALA A 150 15.05 -3.47 -8.16
CA ALA A 150 15.03 -4.85 -8.62
C ALA A 150 14.13 -5.68 -7.70
N VAL A 151 13.37 -6.60 -8.29
CA VAL A 151 12.52 -7.54 -7.58
C VAL A 151 12.95 -8.94 -8.00
N GLU A 152 13.43 -9.72 -7.05
CA GLU A 152 14.07 -11.01 -7.32
C GLU A 152 13.51 -12.08 -6.37
N PRO A 153 13.25 -13.32 -6.84
CA PRO A 153 12.96 -14.44 -5.96
C PRO A 153 14.13 -14.73 -5.02
N VAL A 154 13.83 -14.99 -3.76
CA VAL A 154 14.84 -15.44 -2.80
C VAL A 154 14.95 -16.96 -2.90
N ALA A 155 16.05 -17.43 -3.49
CA ALA A 155 16.26 -18.86 -3.73
C ALA A 155 16.42 -19.70 -2.45
N GLN A 156 17.05 -19.13 -1.42
CA GLN A 156 17.25 -19.76 -0.12
C GLN A 156 16.66 -18.88 0.97
N GLU A 157 15.66 -19.40 1.67
CA GLU A 157 15.01 -18.68 2.76
C GLU A 157 16.02 -18.39 3.89
N PRO A 158 16.18 -17.11 4.26
CA PRO A 158 17.12 -16.72 5.29
C PRO A 158 16.68 -17.21 6.68
N SER A 159 17.65 -17.55 7.52
CA SER A 159 17.39 -18.09 8.86
C SER A 159 17.00 -16.99 9.85
N PHE A 160 15.94 -17.23 10.63
CA PHE A 160 15.52 -16.38 11.75
C PHE A 160 16.50 -16.37 12.95
N LYS A 161 17.50 -17.26 12.94
CA LYS A 161 18.48 -17.46 14.02
C LYS A 161 19.89 -16.97 13.65
N SER A 162 20.05 -16.21 12.56
CA SER A 162 21.35 -15.67 12.18
C SER A 162 21.80 -14.52 13.08
N ALA A 163 23.12 -14.26 13.10
CA ALA A 163 23.68 -13.14 13.87
C ALA A 163 23.24 -11.79 13.32
N GLU A 164 23.02 -11.69 12.02
CA GLU A 164 22.53 -10.51 11.31
C GLU A 164 21.10 -10.16 11.74
N VAL A 165 20.23 -11.16 11.87
CA VAL A 165 18.86 -10.97 12.37
C VAL A 165 18.88 -10.47 13.81
N GLU A 166 19.74 -11.03 14.66
CA GLU A 166 19.84 -10.58 16.05
C GLU A 166 20.40 -9.15 16.15
N ARG A 167 21.40 -8.82 15.33
CA ARG A 167 21.92 -7.45 15.20
C ARG A 167 20.81 -6.48 14.79
N LEU A 168 20.02 -6.82 13.78
CA LEU A 168 18.86 -6.04 13.34
C LEU A 168 17.85 -5.83 14.48
N ARG A 169 17.50 -6.89 15.22
CA ARG A 169 16.59 -6.78 16.36
C ARG A 169 17.12 -5.82 17.42
N VAL A 170 18.39 -5.92 17.78
CA VAL A 170 19.02 -5.04 18.79
C VAL A 170 18.96 -3.58 18.34
N VAL A 171 19.37 -3.30 17.11
CA VAL A 171 19.38 -1.92 16.56
C VAL A 171 17.96 -1.35 16.52
N LEU A 172 17.00 -2.09 15.96
CA LEU A 172 15.61 -1.61 15.85
C LEU A 172 14.95 -1.43 17.23
N ARG A 173 15.13 -2.38 18.16
CA ARG A 173 14.58 -2.26 19.52
C ARG A 173 15.09 -1.02 20.24
N ARG A 174 16.38 -0.69 20.11
CA ARG A 174 16.94 0.54 20.68
C ARG A 174 16.21 1.77 20.16
N PHE A 175 16.06 1.90 18.83
CA PHE A 175 15.36 3.06 18.25
C PHE A 175 13.87 3.11 18.56
N LEU A 176 13.23 1.95 18.75
CA LEU A 176 11.85 1.88 19.21
C LEU A 176 11.71 2.32 20.67
N MET A 177 12.66 1.96 21.54
CA MET A 177 12.63 2.32 22.97
C MET A 177 13.03 3.77 23.26
N THR A 178 13.92 4.37 22.44
CA THR A 178 14.42 5.73 22.67
C THR A 178 13.46 6.82 22.17
N SER A 179 12.42 6.47 21.41
CA SER A 179 11.58 7.46 20.77
C SER A 179 10.30 7.67 21.58
N ASP A 180 10.31 8.69 22.45
CA ASP A 180 9.14 9.15 23.23
C ASP A 180 7.90 9.48 22.35
N ASP A 181 8.11 9.75 21.06
CA ASP A 181 7.07 10.04 20.06
C ASP A 181 6.56 8.82 19.28
N LEU A 182 7.08 7.61 19.52
CA LEU A 182 6.62 6.38 18.86
C LEU A 182 5.60 5.66 19.73
N ASP A 183 4.39 6.21 19.75
CA ASP A 183 3.18 5.51 20.17
C ASP A 183 3.21 4.05 19.64
N PRO A 184 2.98 3.01 20.48
CA PRO A 184 3.16 1.60 20.13
C PRO A 184 2.58 1.29 18.74
N TRP A 185 3.46 1.12 17.75
CA TRP A 185 3.19 0.60 16.41
C TRP A 185 1.90 1.09 15.73
N LYS A 186 1.51 2.37 15.89
CA LYS A 186 0.23 2.85 15.35
C LYS A 186 0.17 2.93 13.82
N SER A 187 1.31 2.96 13.10
CA SER A 187 1.32 3.07 11.62
C SER A 187 2.59 2.53 10.92
N HIS A 188 2.44 2.13 9.64
CA HIS A 188 3.53 1.79 8.71
C HIS A 188 4.63 2.86 8.63
N HIS A 189 4.24 4.13 8.76
CA HIS A 189 5.18 5.24 8.66
C HIS A 189 6.24 5.24 9.77
N THR A 190 5.88 4.72 10.95
CA THR A 190 6.82 4.57 12.07
C THR A 190 7.95 3.60 11.71
N LEU A 191 7.63 2.45 11.12
CA LEU A 191 8.64 1.44 10.77
C LEU A 191 9.63 1.96 9.75
N GLY A 192 9.15 2.61 8.67
CA GLY A 192 10.04 3.19 7.67
C GLY A 192 11.01 4.22 8.26
N LYS A 193 10.55 5.07 9.19
CA LYS A 193 11.42 6.04 9.88
C LYS A 193 12.47 5.37 10.77
N VAL A 194 12.06 4.32 11.51
CA VAL A 194 12.98 3.55 12.37
C VAL A 194 14.02 2.83 11.52
N MET A 195 13.64 2.26 10.38
CA MET A 195 14.56 1.62 9.45
C MET A 195 15.60 2.60 8.90
N LEU A 196 15.17 3.80 8.49
CA LEU A 196 16.10 4.83 8.01
C LEU A 196 17.10 5.26 9.09
N ARG A 197 16.65 5.43 10.35
CA ARG A 197 17.56 5.70 11.47
C ARG A 197 18.52 4.55 11.73
N ALA A 198 18.05 3.31 11.61
CA ALA A 198 18.89 2.13 11.75
C ALA A 198 19.97 2.05 10.66
N LEU A 199 19.61 2.31 9.40
CA LEU A 199 20.55 2.36 8.27
C LEU A 199 21.53 3.52 8.38
N ALA A 200 21.11 4.67 8.93
CA ALA A 200 21.99 5.79 9.19
C ALA A 200 23.14 5.44 10.16
N GLU A 201 22.88 4.57 11.14
CA GLU A 201 23.90 4.13 12.09
C GLU A 201 24.65 2.87 11.62
N VAL A 202 23.95 1.96 10.95
CA VAL A 202 24.49 0.70 10.45
C VAL A 202 24.13 0.54 8.97
N PRO A 203 24.93 1.11 8.04
CA PRO A 203 24.59 1.12 6.61
C PRO A 203 24.47 -0.28 5.99
N ASP A 204 25.29 -1.24 6.42
CA ASP A 204 25.28 -2.60 5.88
C ASP A 204 24.19 -3.52 6.50
N LEU A 205 23.28 -2.99 7.33
CA LEU A 205 22.37 -3.80 8.16
C LEU A 205 21.47 -4.76 7.37
N LEU A 206 21.08 -4.37 6.16
CA LEU A 206 20.16 -5.09 5.29
C LEU A 206 20.77 -5.34 3.90
N ARG A 207 22.09 -5.48 3.82
CA ARG A 207 22.80 -5.69 2.55
C ARG A 207 22.45 -7.04 1.91
N GLU A 208 22.29 -8.06 2.74
CA GLU A 208 21.81 -9.37 2.34
C GLU A 208 20.33 -9.57 2.74
N PRO A 209 19.58 -10.41 2.00
CA PRO A 209 18.17 -10.66 2.31
C PRO A 209 18.06 -11.33 3.68
N LEU A 210 17.32 -10.71 4.58
CA LEU A 210 16.93 -11.29 5.87
C LEU A 210 15.46 -11.74 5.80
N PRO A 211 14.91 -12.46 6.80
CA PRO A 211 13.47 -12.71 6.81
C PRO A 211 12.68 -11.40 6.79
N PRO A 212 11.42 -11.40 6.31
CA PRO A 212 10.57 -10.22 6.33
C PRO A 212 10.55 -9.54 7.70
N LEU A 213 10.65 -8.21 7.69
CA LEU A 213 10.90 -7.45 8.92
C LEU A 213 9.75 -7.56 9.91
N ASP A 214 8.52 -7.59 9.40
CA ASP A 214 7.30 -7.84 10.14
C ASP A 214 7.32 -9.21 10.84
N GLU A 215 7.85 -10.26 10.19
CA GLU A 215 8.04 -11.58 10.79
C GLU A 215 9.14 -11.59 11.87
N ILE A 216 10.25 -10.88 11.64
CA ILE A 216 11.35 -10.75 12.61
C ILE A 216 10.87 -10.06 13.90
N LEU A 217 10.05 -9.02 13.73
CA LEU A 217 9.53 -8.20 14.82
C LEU A 217 8.23 -8.74 15.40
N ARG A 218 7.63 -9.77 14.77
CA ARG A 218 6.33 -10.33 15.12
C ARG A 218 5.25 -9.26 15.18
N LEU A 219 5.23 -8.38 14.18
CA LEU A 219 4.15 -7.42 14.03
C LEU A 219 2.90 -8.24 13.72
N GLY A 220 1.90 -8.15 14.59
CA GLY A 220 0.71 -9.00 14.49
C GLY A 220 0.11 -8.97 13.08
N ASN A 221 -0.24 -10.16 12.60
CA ASN A 221 -0.88 -10.38 11.31
C ASN A 221 -2.25 -9.66 11.22
N GLU A 222 -2.88 -9.36 12.36
CA GLU A 222 -4.30 -8.95 12.46
C GLU A 222 -4.71 -7.68 11.69
N ARG A 223 -3.77 -6.77 11.37
CA ARG A 223 -4.08 -5.60 10.51
C ARG A 223 -3.77 -5.81 9.02
N TRP A 224 -2.92 -6.79 8.69
CA TRP A 224 -2.20 -6.84 7.40
C TRP A 224 -2.30 -8.20 6.69
N ALA A 225 -2.41 -9.29 7.44
CA ALA A 225 -3.04 -10.51 6.99
C ALA A 225 -4.54 -10.26 6.92
N ARG A 226 -4.96 -9.59 5.86
CA ARG A 226 -6.25 -9.94 5.29
C ARG A 226 -5.99 -11.28 4.59
N ASP A 227 -5.98 -12.35 5.39
CA ASP A 227 -6.33 -13.67 4.91
C ASP A 227 -7.80 -13.55 4.50
N TRP A 228 -8.03 -12.91 3.35
CA TRP A 228 -9.25 -13.11 2.63
C TRP A 228 -8.99 -14.43 1.91
N PRO A 229 -9.62 -15.54 2.32
CA PRO A 229 -9.60 -16.75 1.51
C PRO A 229 -10.42 -16.44 0.27
N VAL A 230 -9.86 -15.69 -0.67
CA VAL A 230 -10.35 -15.69 -2.04
C VAL A 230 -9.75 -16.95 -2.63
N GLU A 231 -10.41 -18.07 -2.40
CA GLU A 231 -10.30 -19.19 -3.33
C GLU A 231 -10.59 -18.60 -4.71
N SER A 232 -9.63 -18.70 -5.62
CA SER A 232 -9.89 -18.33 -7.01
C SER A 232 -11.00 -19.24 -7.51
N VAL A 233 -12.22 -18.75 -7.58
CA VAL A 233 -13.34 -19.52 -8.12
C VAL A 233 -13.22 -19.47 -9.64
N GLU A 234 -12.42 -20.37 -10.19
CA GLU A 234 -12.50 -20.67 -11.62
C GLU A 234 -13.89 -21.28 -11.90
N GLY A 235 -14.67 -20.64 -12.78
CA GLY A 235 -15.88 -21.23 -13.34
C GLY A 235 -17.22 -20.83 -12.72
N ILE A 236 -17.36 -19.60 -12.19
CA ILE A 236 -18.69 -19.08 -11.81
C ILE A 236 -19.55 -18.89 -13.09
N PRO A 237 -20.70 -19.59 -13.25
CA PRO A 237 -21.64 -19.36 -14.34
C PRO A 237 -22.32 -17.98 -14.21
N ASP A 238 -22.74 -17.40 -15.34
CA ASP A 238 -23.47 -16.13 -15.35
C ASP A 238 -24.68 -16.16 -14.39
N GLY A 239 -24.82 -15.10 -13.58
CA GLY A 239 -25.95 -14.88 -12.68
C GLY A 239 -25.82 -15.48 -11.27
N GLN A 240 -24.68 -16.07 -10.90
CA GLN A 240 -24.50 -16.60 -9.55
C GLN A 240 -24.20 -15.49 -8.53
N ARG A 241 -24.85 -15.58 -7.36
CA ARG A 241 -24.61 -14.68 -6.22
C ARG A 241 -23.39 -15.16 -5.42
N VAL A 242 -22.45 -14.25 -5.14
CA VAL A 242 -21.31 -14.53 -4.25
C VAL A 242 -21.68 -14.08 -2.85
N LEU A 243 -21.65 -15.02 -1.90
CA LEU A 243 -21.80 -14.72 -0.47
C LEU A 243 -20.43 -14.48 0.14
N LEU A 244 -20.29 -13.39 0.90
CA LEU A 244 -19.09 -13.09 1.66
C LEU A 244 -19.37 -13.42 3.13
N ASP A 245 -18.83 -14.53 3.60
CA ASP A 245 -18.94 -14.94 5.00
C ASP A 245 -17.80 -14.34 5.85
N ASP A 246 -18.02 -14.28 7.18
CA ASP A 246 -17.05 -13.80 8.18
C ASP A 246 -16.48 -12.38 7.93
N VAL A 247 -17.23 -11.52 7.24
CA VAL A 247 -16.82 -10.13 7.00
C VAL A 247 -16.79 -9.35 8.34
N PRO A 248 -15.68 -8.67 8.68
CA PRO A 248 -15.60 -7.91 9.92
C PRO A 248 -16.72 -6.87 10.05
N SER A 249 -17.40 -6.86 11.20
CA SER A 249 -18.54 -5.96 11.45
C SER A 249 -18.20 -4.47 11.25
N ALA A 250 -16.96 -4.08 11.54
CA ALA A 250 -16.46 -2.72 11.29
C ALA A 250 -16.43 -2.37 9.79
N LEU A 251 -16.05 -3.32 8.93
CA LEU A 251 -16.05 -3.13 7.48
C LEU A 251 -17.48 -3.08 6.94
N VAL A 252 -18.36 -3.96 7.41
CA VAL A 252 -19.80 -3.93 7.06
C VAL A 252 -20.40 -2.58 7.44
N ALA A 253 -20.10 -2.07 8.64
CA ALA A 253 -20.59 -0.77 9.10
C ALA A 253 -20.04 0.40 8.28
N ALA A 254 -18.78 0.34 7.84
CA ALA A 254 -18.19 1.35 6.96
C ALA A 254 -18.86 1.33 5.58
N LEU A 255 -19.00 0.15 4.96
CA LEU A 255 -19.65 -0.02 3.66
C LEU A 255 -21.11 0.46 3.70
N ARG A 256 -21.86 0.15 4.76
CA ARG A 256 -23.23 0.65 4.94
C ARG A 256 -23.27 2.18 4.99
N ARG A 257 -22.43 2.78 5.83
CA ARG A 257 -22.37 4.24 5.96
C ARG A 257 -22.06 4.94 4.63
N ASP A 258 -21.14 4.38 3.87
CA ASP A 258 -20.77 4.98 2.58
C ASP A 258 -21.82 4.73 1.51
N ALA A 259 -22.50 3.58 1.54
CA ALA A 259 -23.64 3.29 0.67
C ALA A 259 -24.79 4.27 0.93
N ASP A 260 -25.14 4.51 2.20
CA ASP A 260 -26.16 5.48 2.62
C ASP A 260 -25.84 6.91 2.12
N ARG A 261 -24.57 7.32 2.24
CA ARG A 261 -24.11 8.64 1.76
C ARG A 261 -24.21 8.80 0.26
N LEU A 262 -24.07 7.70 -0.48
CA LEU A 262 -24.10 7.67 -1.94
C LEU A 262 -25.50 7.36 -2.49
N GLY A 263 -26.47 7.05 -1.62
CA GLY A 263 -27.83 6.71 -2.02
C GLY A 263 -27.94 5.38 -2.77
N VAL A 264 -27.04 4.43 -2.48
CA VAL A 264 -27.02 3.09 -3.09
C VAL A 264 -27.12 2.03 -2.00
N THR A 265 -27.46 0.80 -2.37
CA THR A 265 -27.42 -0.33 -1.43
C THR A 265 -25.97 -0.74 -1.12
N THR A 266 -25.76 -1.38 0.04
CA THR A 266 -24.44 -1.93 0.38
C THR A 266 -23.96 -2.98 -0.63
N GLY A 267 -24.89 -3.76 -1.19
CA GLY A 267 -24.59 -4.75 -2.24
C GLY A 267 -24.10 -4.09 -3.53
N GLU A 268 -24.81 -3.06 -4.01
CA GLU A 268 -24.40 -2.29 -5.18
C GLU A 268 -23.05 -1.60 -4.97
N LEU A 269 -22.84 -0.97 -3.81
CA LEU A 269 -21.54 -0.38 -3.50
C LEU A 269 -20.43 -1.45 -3.50
N THR A 270 -20.70 -2.64 -2.95
CA THR A 270 -19.74 -3.75 -2.95
C THR A 270 -19.43 -4.22 -4.37
N VAL A 271 -20.44 -4.41 -5.22
CA VAL A 271 -20.27 -4.76 -6.64
C VAL A 271 -19.50 -3.67 -7.38
N LEU A 272 -19.80 -2.39 -7.13
CA LEU A 272 -19.08 -1.26 -7.75
C LEU A 272 -17.62 -1.19 -7.29
N LEU A 273 -17.34 -1.44 -6.01
CA LEU A 273 -15.98 -1.48 -5.49
C LEU A 273 -15.20 -2.68 -6.02
N LEU A 274 -15.83 -3.86 -6.09
CA LEU A 274 -15.24 -5.06 -6.69
C LEU A 274 -15.01 -4.87 -8.18
N SER A 275 -15.98 -4.29 -8.90
CA SER A 275 -15.86 -3.95 -10.33
C SER A 275 -14.77 -2.91 -10.55
N ALA A 276 -14.70 -1.86 -9.73
CA ALA A 276 -13.64 -0.87 -9.81
C ALA A 276 -12.28 -1.48 -9.48
N ALA A 277 -12.21 -2.43 -8.55
CA ALA A 277 -10.99 -3.17 -8.26
C ALA A 277 -10.58 -4.06 -9.43
N THR A 278 -11.50 -4.81 -10.04
CA THR A 278 -11.22 -5.66 -11.21
C THR A 278 -10.82 -4.84 -12.43
N TYR A 279 -11.50 -3.73 -12.70
CA TYR A 279 -11.12 -2.78 -13.77
C TYR A 279 -9.74 -2.15 -13.53
N ARG A 280 -9.38 -1.82 -12.27
CA ARG A 280 -8.04 -1.31 -11.92
C ARG A 280 -6.94 -2.35 -12.09
N THR A 281 -7.27 -3.63 -11.97
CA THR A 281 -6.32 -4.74 -12.18
C THR A 281 -6.21 -5.18 -13.64
N ALA A 282 -7.13 -4.76 -14.51
CA ALA A 282 -7.22 -5.28 -15.88
C ALA A 282 -6.62 -4.39 -16.98
N LEU A 283 -6.49 -3.06 -16.83
CA LEU A 283 -5.74 -2.14 -17.73
C LEU A 283 -5.64 -0.72 -17.12
N PRO A 284 -4.64 0.12 -17.46
CA PRO A 284 -4.18 1.22 -16.62
C PRO A 284 -4.89 2.56 -16.90
N CYS A 285 -4.89 3.40 -15.85
CA CYS A 285 -5.06 4.87 -15.85
C CYS A 285 -6.49 5.46 -15.83
N ARG A 286 -6.72 6.23 -14.76
CA ARG A 286 -7.85 7.10 -14.40
C ARG A 286 -8.33 8.11 -15.47
N HIS A 287 -7.66 8.21 -16.61
CA HIS A 287 -7.96 9.19 -17.66
C HIS A 287 -9.17 8.81 -18.52
N ASP A 288 -9.52 7.53 -18.62
CA ASP A 288 -10.60 7.07 -19.51
C ASP A 288 -11.99 7.10 -18.87
N ALA A 289 -12.09 7.06 -17.54
CA ALA A 289 -13.37 7.20 -16.82
C ALA A 289 -14.01 8.59 -17.05
N GLN A 290 -13.21 9.61 -17.37
CA GLN A 290 -13.70 10.94 -17.69
C GLN A 290 -14.22 11.03 -19.14
N ALA A 291 -13.71 10.18 -20.04
CA ALA A 291 -14.21 10.05 -21.41
C ALA A 291 -15.51 9.22 -21.48
N ALA A 292 -15.73 8.31 -20.53
CA ALA A 292 -16.97 7.54 -20.41
C ALA A 292 -18.16 8.35 -19.84
N TYR A 293 -17.93 9.55 -19.29
CA TYR A 293 -18.93 10.36 -18.57
C TYR A 293 -19.33 11.67 -19.27
N LEU A 294 -19.28 11.72 -20.60
CA LEU A 294 -19.90 12.82 -21.35
C LEU A 294 -20.98 12.29 -22.30
N ASN A 295 -22.15 11.99 -21.74
CA ASN A 295 -23.39 12.45 -22.35
C ASN A 295 -24.06 13.38 -21.33
N PRO A 296 -24.30 14.66 -21.66
CA PRO A 296 -25.13 15.50 -20.80
C PRO A 296 -26.53 14.89 -20.74
N PRO A 297 -27.22 14.93 -19.59
CA PRO A 297 -28.60 14.44 -19.51
C PRO A 297 -29.47 15.21 -20.50
N ALA A 298 -30.33 14.48 -21.21
CA ALA A 298 -31.27 15.03 -22.17
C ALA A 298 -32.14 16.11 -21.53
N ASP A 299 -32.37 17.19 -22.27
CA ASP A 299 -33.19 18.32 -21.88
C ASP A 299 -34.64 17.85 -21.64
N PRO A 300 -35.23 18.05 -20.45
CA PRO A 300 -36.56 17.53 -20.12
C PRO A 300 -37.73 18.16 -20.91
N ASN A 301 -37.47 18.89 -21.99
CA ASN A 301 -38.46 19.57 -22.82
C ASN A 301 -38.62 18.99 -24.24
N GLU A 302 -37.97 17.88 -24.60
CA GLU A 302 -38.31 17.15 -25.83
C GLU A 302 -39.45 16.16 -25.57
N THR A 303 -40.67 16.68 -25.51
CA THR A 303 -41.86 15.89 -25.85
C THR A 303 -41.96 15.84 -27.37
N GLU A 304 -41.50 14.74 -27.97
CA GLU A 304 -41.98 14.31 -29.28
C GLU A 304 -43.04 13.22 -29.09
N ASP A 305 -44.23 13.54 -29.59
CA ASP A 305 -45.39 12.69 -29.74
C ASP A 305 -45.05 11.38 -30.47
N GLY A 306 -45.53 10.24 -29.96
CA GLY A 306 -45.38 8.96 -30.65
C GLY A 306 -45.96 7.76 -29.91
N GLU A 307 -47.29 7.64 -29.99
CA GLU A 307 -48.07 6.39 -30.01
C GLU A 307 -47.69 5.23 -29.06
N ARG A 308 -48.53 5.06 -28.03
CA ARG A 308 -48.73 3.80 -27.29
C ARG A 308 -49.24 2.68 -28.20
N PRO A 309 -48.78 1.45 -27.95
CA PRO A 309 -49.64 0.28 -27.88
C PRO A 309 -49.82 -0.11 -26.42
N ASP A 310 -51.09 -0.23 -26.01
CA ASP A 310 -51.50 -0.88 -24.78
C ASP A 310 -51.03 -2.35 -24.81
N ASP A 311 -50.31 -2.79 -23.78
CA ASP A 311 -50.27 -4.21 -23.44
C ASP A 311 -50.16 -4.36 -21.92
N ASP A 312 -51.22 -4.94 -21.36
CA ASP A 312 -51.40 -5.28 -19.96
C ASP A 312 -50.44 -6.39 -19.57
N CYS A 313 -49.56 -6.13 -18.60
CA CYS A 313 -48.97 -7.16 -17.75
C CYS A 313 -48.81 -6.58 -16.34
N GLU A 314 -49.82 -6.79 -15.51
CA GLU A 314 -49.69 -6.72 -14.06
C GLU A 314 -48.63 -7.74 -13.61
N ALA A 315 -47.48 -7.24 -13.16
CA ALA A 315 -46.55 -8.00 -12.34
C ALA A 315 -46.39 -7.25 -11.01
N SER A 316 -47.02 -7.79 -9.98
CA SER A 316 -46.85 -7.42 -8.59
C SER A 316 -45.42 -7.73 -8.15
N ASP A 317 -44.62 -6.69 -7.90
CA ASP A 317 -43.35 -6.77 -7.18
C ASP A 317 -43.63 -6.90 -5.68
N ASP A 318 -43.92 -8.12 -5.22
CA ASP A 318 -43.79 -8.50 -3.81
C ASP A 318 -42.38 -9.06 -3.59
N PHE A 319 -41.43 -8.17 -3.26
CA PHE A 319 -40.11 -8.54 -2.77
C PHE A 319 -40.22 -8.79 -1.25
N GLU A 320 -40.61 -10.00 -0.86
CA GLU A 320 -40.63 -10.39 0.56
C GLU A 320 -39.19 -10.60 1.10
N GLU A 321 -38.80 -9.72 2.03
CA GLU A 321 -37.61 -9.87 2.88
C GLU A 321 -37.87 -11.00 3.90
N VAL A 322 -37.35 -12.21 3.65
CA VAL A 322 -37.43 -13.31 4.63
C VAL A 322 -36.13 -13.38 5.44
N TRP A 323 -36.21 -12.94 6.70
CA TRP A 323 -35.19 -13.16 7.72
C TRP A 323 -35.50 -14.46 8.47
N ILE A 324 -34.52 -15.36 8.56
CA ILE A 324 -34.63 -16.63 9.29
C ILE A 324 -34.45 -16.35 10.78
N ASP A 325 -35.54 -16.12 11.52
CA ASP A 325 -35.54 -16.05 12.98
C ASP A 325 -36.48 -17.09 13.65
N ASP A 326 -37.11 -17.98 12.90
CA ASP A 326 -37.96 -19.06 13.44
C ASP A 326 -37.59 -20.43 12.85
N LEU A 327 -36.70 -21.15 13.54
CA LEU A 327 -36.62 -22.61 13.44
C LEU A 327 -36.89 -23.23 14.82
N PRO A 328 -37.81 -24.20 14.93
CA PRO A 328 -38.12 -24.85 16.20
C PRO A 328 -37.00 -25.77 16.68
N ASP A 329 -36.87 -25.87 18.01
CA ASP A 329 -36.01 -26.80 18.74
C ASP A 329 -36.19 -28.26 18.29
N ALA A 330 -35.41 -28.71 17.32
CA ALA A 330 -35.19 -30.13 17.05
C ALA A 330 -33.93 -30.32 16.20
N VAL A 331 -32.77 -30.54 16.85
CA VAL A 331 -31.81 -31.64 16.62
C VAL A 331 -30.66 -31.40 17.61
N LEU A 332 -30.85 -31.80 18.87
CA LEU A 332 -29.78 -32.06 19.81
C LEU A 332 -29.79 -33.56 20.13
N ALA A 333 -29.17 -34.34 19.26
CA ALA A 333 -28.82 -35.72 19.54
C ALA A 333 -27.41 -36.02 19.02
N LEU A 334 -26.54 -36.39 19.97
CA LEU A 334 -25.34 -37.23 19.83
C LEU A 334 -24.07 -36.56 19.28
N ARG A 335 -23.11 -36.28 20.19
CA ARG A 335 -21.99 -37.21 20.49
C ARG A 335 -21.10 -36.66 21.62
N ARG A 336 -21.04 -37.39 22.74
CA ARG A 336 -19.90 -37.38 23.68
C ARG A 336 -18.78 -38.28 23.13
N PRO A 337 -17.50 -38.02 23.42
CA PRO A 337 -16.41 -38.96 23.14
C PRO A 337 -16.36 -40.08 24.19
N PRO A 338 -15.81 -41.27 23.85
CA PRO A 338 -15.58 -42.35 24.80
C PRO A 338 -14.39 -42.07 25.72
N GLU A 339 -14.39 -42.77 26.85
CA GLU A 339 -13.56 -42.63 28.06
C GLU A 339 -12.04 -42.65 27.87
#